data_AF-A0A3N7HY34-F1
#
_entry.id   AF-A0A3N7HY34-F1
#
_cell.length_a   1.000
_cell.length_b   1.000
_cell.length_c   1.000
_cell.angle_alpha   90.00
_cell.angle_beta   90.00
_cell.angle_gamma   90.00
#
_symmetry.space_group_name_H-M   'P 1'
#
loop_
_entity.id
_entity.type
_entity.pdbx_description
1 polymer ?
#
loop_
_entity_poly.entity_id
_entity_poly.type
_entity_poly.pdbx_seq_one_letter_code
_entity_poly.pdbx_strand_id
1 'polypeptide(L)'
;MPISPRQASSKSSHPAPWTPATSESCALTPPAVRRCVRSPQAAELQVMKTYLNKTRSARRQHGATLIEVMVAVLVLSIGMLGIAGLTSASMRYSQGSWARATVSAALTDFADRVRSNPAASATAYLQSSDNYSTQQGGSYALSYSTDCSSASANCSGSDLAAYQLEQWRLSVKRSLPSSAIWVSGSRSTGYEATVLWFDKGFVQSDGVTLDTATTCATTITNAIAQRSCCPSGAVGGTGVPGVRCTNMTVVP
;
A
#
# COMPACT_ATOMS: atom_id res chain seq x y z
N MET A 1 -51.09 -41.81 -19.25
CA MET A 1 -50.78 -42.11 -20.67
C MET A 1 -49.72 -41.11 -21.15
N PRO A 2 -48.80 -41.54 -22.03
CA PRO A 2 -47.45 -41.91 -21.58
C PRO A 2 -46.33 -41.40 -22.52
N ILE A 3 -45.12 -41.97 -22.35
CA ILE A 3 -43.99 -42.07 -23.30
C ILE A 3 -43.07 -40.83 -23.32
N SER A 4 -41.73 -40.86 -23.32
CA SER A 4 -40.60 -41.80 -23.11
C SER A 4 -39.34 -40.97 -23.51
N PRO A 5 -38.10 -41.35 -23.15
CA PRO A 5 -36.95 -40.45 -23.09
C PRO A 5 -36.05 -40.48 -24.34
N ARG A 6 -35.07 -39.58 -24.41
CA ARG A 6 -33.91 -39.73 -25.31
C ARG A 6 -32.61 -39.29 -24.63
N GLN A 7 -31.64 -40.20 -24.62
CA GLN A 7 -30.24 -39.98 -24.26
C GLN A 7 -29.44 -39.37 -25.40
N ALA A 8 -28.35 -38.65 -25.07
CA ALA A 8 -27.00 -38.71 -25.66
C ALA A 8 -26.10 -37.72 -24.87
N SER A 9 -25.13 -38.14 -24.06
CA SER A 9 -23.75 -38.48 -24.44
C SER A 9 -22.99 -37.34 -25.15
N SER A 10 -22.13 -36.60 -24.42
CA SER A 10 -20.78 -36.25 -24.90
C SER A 10 -19.82 -35.83 -23.77
N LYS A 11 -18.78 -36.64 -23.63
CA LYS A 11 -17.38 -36.40 -23.24
C LYS A 11 -16.98 -35.16 -22.42
N SER A 12 -16.41 -35.49 -21.27
CA SER A 12 -15.45 -34.76 -20.44
C SER A 12 -14.19 -34.26 -21.17
N SER A 13 -13.70 -33.08 -20.76
CA SER A 13 -12.27 -32.75 -20.83
C SER A 13 -11.90 -31.74 -19.73
N HIS A 14 -11.31 -32.26 -18.65
CA HIS A 14 -10.55 -31.49 -17.67
C HIS A 14 -9.16 -31.17 -18.23
N PRO A 15 -8.62 -29.95 -18.09
CA PRO A 15 -7.19 -29.73 -18.23
C PRO A 15 -6.45 -30.18 -16.95
N ALA A 16 -5.54 -31.12 -17.13
CA ALA A 16 -4.65 -31.67 -16.10
C ALA A 16 -3.34 -30.84 -15.98
N PRO A 17 -2.56 -31.02 -14.90
CA PRO A 17 -1.55 -30.09 -14.42
C PRO A 17 -0.17 -30.24 -15.06
N TRP A 18 0.65 -29.19 -14.93
CA TRP A 18 2.06 -29.17 -15.35
C TRP A 18 2.96 -29.86 -14.31
N THR A 19 3.72 -30.86 -14.74
CA THR A 19 4.89 -31.43 -14.04
C THR A 19 6.05 -31.67 -15.01
N PRO A 20 7.31 -31.69 -14.53
CA PRO A 20 8.50 -31.45 -15.36
C PRO A 20 8.99 -32.69 -16.11
N ALA A 21 9.64 -32.47 -17.25
CA ALA A 21 10.19 -33.50 -18.13
C ALA A 21 11.43 -34.19 -17.53
N THR A 22 11.39 -35.53 -17.54
CA THR A 22 12.41 -36.46 -17.08
C THR A 22 13.38 -36.86 -18.20
N SER A 23 14.66 -36.88 -17.82
CA SER A 23 15.74 -37.81 -18.21
C SER A 23 15.47 -38.88 -19.26
N GLU A 24 16.27 -38.85 -20.32
CA GLU A 24 16.50 -39.95 -21.26
C GLU A 24 17.10 -41.17 -20.54
N SER A 25 16.61 -42.36 -20.90
CA SER A 25 17.15 -43.66 -20.48
C SER A 25 17.57 -44.44 -21.71
N CYS A 26 18.75 -45.06 -21.68
CA CYS A 26 19.13 -46.11 -22.64
C CYS A 26 19.79 -47.29 -21.90
N ALA A 27 19.02 -48.38 -21.84
CA ALA A 27 19.30 -49.81 -21.76
C ALA A 27 20.45 -50.38 -20.90
N LEU A 28 20.05 -51.22 -19.93
CA LEU A 28 20.85 -52.27 -19.30
C LEU A 28 20.48 -53.64 -19.88
N THR A 29 21.43 -54.37 -20.45
CA THR A 29 21.39 -55.85 -20.58
C THR A 29 22.80 -56.46 -20.57
N PRO A 30 23.05 -57.47 -19.71
CA PRO A 30 23.91 -58.64 -19.99
C PRO A 30 23.09 -59.96 -19.94
N PRO A 31 23.59 -61.16 -20.37
CA PRO A 31 24.98 -61.53 -20.70
C PRO A 31 25.16 -62.36 -22.00
N ALA A 32 26.22 -62.09 -22.78
CA ALA A 32 26.96 -63.13 -23.53
C ALA A 32 28.35 -62.61 -23.92
N VAL A 33 29.37 -63.31 -23.43
CA VAL A 33 30.80 -63.00 -23.58
C VAL A 33 31.32 -63.47 -24.94
N ARG A 34 32.11 -62.66 -25.65
CA ARG A 34 33.26 -63.14 -26.45
C ARG A 34 34.44 -62.16 -26.41
N ARG A 35 35.61 -62.72 -26.09
CA ARG A 35 36.97 -62.14 -26.06
C ARG A 35 37.43 -61.78 -27.51
N CYS A 36 38.52 -61.09 -27.84
CA CYS A 36 39.91 -61.06 -27.33
C CYS A 36 40.66 -59.84 -27.92
N VAL A 37 41.54 -59.24 -27.11
CA VAL A 37 42.98 -58.90 -27.34
C VAL A 37 43.39 -58.21 -28.66
N ARG A 38 43.99 -57.01 -28.56
CA ARG A 38 45.45 -56.80 -28.72
C ARG A 38 45.88 -55.42 -28.21
N SER A 39 46.92 -55.42 -27.40
CA SER A 39 47.69 -54.25 -26.99
C SER A 39 48.50 -53.69 -28.16
N PRO A 40 48.58 -52.37 -28.32
CA PRO A 40 49.80 -51.70 -28.73
C PRO A 40 50.49 -51.15 -27.49
N GLN A 41 51.63 -51.76 -27.18
CA GLN A 41 52.68 -51.14 -26.38
C GLN A 41 53.12 -49.82 -27.02
N ALA A 42 53.44 -48.87 -26.16
CA ALA A 42 54.61 -48.00 -26.29
C ALA A 42 54.76 -47.25 -27.63
N ALA A 43 53.84 -46.35 -27.91
CA ALA A 43 54.16 -45.12 -28.62
C ALA A 43 53.16 -44.06 -28.18
N GLU A 44 53.56 -42.80 -28.21
CA GLU A 44 52.73 -41.62 -27.89
C GLU A 44 52.68 -41.14 -26.43
N LEU A 45 53.66 -41.53 -25.60
CA LEU A 45 54.06 -40.67 -24.46
C LEU A 45 54.76 -39.36 -24.90
N GLN A 46 54.66 -39.01 -26.19
CA GLN A 46 55.24 -37.80 -26.79
C GLN A 46 54.20 -36.85 -27.39
N VAL A 47 52.96 -37.26 -27.66
CA VAL A 47 51.95 -36.35 -28.25
C VAL A 47 51.39 -35.38 -27.20
N MET A 48 51.31 -35.80 -25.94
CA MET A 48 50.85 -34.94 -24.85
C MET A 48 51.89 -33.90 -24.40
N LYS A 49 53.13 -33.98 -24.91
CA LYS A 49 54.15 -32.93 -24.70
C LYS A 49 54.08 -31.85 -25.79
N THR A 50 53.52 -32.14 -26.95
CA THR A 50 53.42 -31.18 -28.07
C THR A 50 52.22 -30.24 -27.95
N TYR A 51 51.21 -30.58 -27.15
CA TYR A 51 50.11 -29.65 -26.82
C TYR A 51 50.48 -28.64 -25.71
N LEU A 52 51.61 -28.83 -25.03
CA LEU A 52 52.14 -27.91 -24.01
C LEU A 52 52.93 -26.74 -24.61
N ASN A 53 52.63 -26.30 -25.82
CA ASN A 53 53.32 -25.14 -26.39
C ASN A 53 52.48 -24.24 -27.29
N LYS A 54 51.18 -24.11 -26.97
CA LYS A 54 50.48 -22.86 -27.26
C LYS A 54 50.52 -22.02 -26.01
N THR A 55 51.69 -21.44 -25.74
CA THR A 55 51.82 -20.28 -24.86
C THR A 55 50.76 -19.29 -25.34
N ARG A 56 49.61 -19.25 -24.65
CA ARG A 56 48.64 -18.20 -24.83
C ARG A 56 49.46 -16.95 -24.58
N SER A 57 49.70 -16.19 -25.63
CA SER A 57 50.19 -14.84 -25.52
C SER A 57 49.31 -14.19 -24.45
N ALA A 58 49.87 -14.02 -23.25
CA ALA A 58 49.28 -13.16 -22.26
C ALA A 58 49.34 -11.81 -22.94
N ARG A 59 48.23 -11.43 -23.58
CA ARG A 59 48.03 -10.10 -24.16
C ARG A 59 48.44 -9.16 -23.04
N ARG A 60 49.62 -8.55 -23.18
CA ARG A 60 50.09 -7.54 -22.26
C ARG A 60 48.98 -6.50 -22.22
N GLN A 61 48.41 -6.31 -21.03
CA GLN A 61 47.35 -5.37 -20.74
C GLN A 61 47.96 -3.97 -20.90
N HIS A 62 47.96 -3.47 -22.14
CA HIS A 62 48.52 -2.16 -22.46
C HIS A 62 47.46 -1.09 -22.19
N GLY A 63 47.65 -0.33 -21.12
CA GLY A 63 47.39 1.11 -21.07
C GLY A 63 45.95 1.65 -21.08
N ALA A 64 44.91 0.83 -21.29
CA ALA A 64 43.52 1.31 -21.28
C ALA A 64 42.80 1.25 -19.92
N THR A 65 43.44 0.70 -18.88
CA THR A 65 42.79 0.41 -17.59
C THR A 65 42.40 1.66 -16.80
N LEU A 66 43.17 2.75 -16.88
CA LEU A 66 42.89 3.96 -16.10
C LEU A 66 41.69 4.73 -16.65
N ILE A 67 41.58 4.85 -17.98
CA ILE A 67 40.42 5.47 -18.64
C ILE A 67 39.18 4.58 -18.48
N GLU A 68 39.32 3.26 -18.59
CA GLU A 68 38.23 2.30 -18.41
C GLU A 68 37.63 2.36 -16.99
N VAL A 69 38.47 2.42 -15.95
CA VAL A 69 38.02 2.58 -14.57
C VAL A 69 37.39 3.96 -14.34
N MET A 70 37.95 5.03 -14.92
CA MET A 70 37.36 6.38 -14.81
C MET A 70 35.97 6.45 -15.45
N VAL A 71 35.79 5.86 -16.64
CA VAL A 71 34.48 5.79 -17.29
C VAL A 71 33.51 4.89 -16.51
N ALA A 72 33.97 3.75 -15.99
CA ALA A 72 33.15 2.87 -15.17
C ALA A 72 32.65 3.58 -13.89
N VAL A 73 33.53 4.30 -13.18
CA VAL A 73 33.17 5.09 -12.00
C VAL A 73 32.24 6.25 -12.37
N LEU A 74 32.45 6.92 -13.52
CA LEU A 74 31.55 7.99 -14.00
C LEU A 74 30.14 7.46 -14.25
N VAL A 75 30.01 6.37 -15.03
CA VAL A 75 28.72 5.75 -15.35
C VAL A 75 28.04 5.24 -14.07
N LEU A 76 28.80 4.59 -13.18
CA LEU A 76 28.30 4.13 -11.88
C LEU A 76 27.79 5.30 -11.04
N SER A 77 28.53 6.41 -11.00
CA SER A 77 28.16 7.61 -10.24
C SER A 77 26.84 8.19 -10.76
N ILE A 78 26.71 8.36 -12.09
CA ILE A 78 25.46 8.85 -12.70
C ILE A 78 24.30 7.88 -12.41
N GLY A 79 24.53 6.56 -12.51
CA GLY A 79 23.55 5.54 -12.18
C GLY A 79 23.07 5.61 -10.73
N MET A 80 23.98 5.79 -9.76
CA MET A 80 23.63 5.94 -8.35
C MET A 80 22.86 7.24 -8.08
N LEU A 81 23.22 8.36 -8.72
CA LEU A 81 22.46 9.61 -8.60
C LEU A 81 21.02 9.45 -9.11
N GLY A 82 20.84 8.73 -10.23
CA GLY A 82 19.52 8.41 -10.76
C GLY A 82 18.66 7.62 -9.77
N ILE A 83 19.21 6.54 -9.19
CA ILE A 83 18.51 5.71 -8.21
C ILE A 83 18.16 6.51 -6.96
N ALA A 84 19.08 7.34 -6.45
CA ALA A 84 18.84 8.18 -5.28
C ALA A 84 17.66 9.17 -5.48
N GLY A 85 17.54 9.74 -6.69
CA GLY A 85 16.41 10.58 -7.06
C GLY A 85 15.08 9.81 -7.08
N LEU A 86 15.09 8.63 -7.71
CA LEU A 86 13.93 7.73 -7.76
C LEU A 86 13.48 7.28 -6.36
N THR A 87 14.41 6.88 -5.49
CA THR A 87 14.09 6.47 -4.11
C THR A 87 13.51 7.62 -3.30
N SER A 88 14.01 8.85 -3.50
CA SER A 88 13.49 10.04 -2.84
C SER A 88 12.06 10.37 -3.27
N ALA A 89 11.78 10.30 -4.58
CA ALA A 89 10.43 10.50 -5.11
C ALA A 89 9.46 9.40 -4.63
N SER A 90 9.91 8.14 -4.65
CA SER A 90 9.14 7.00 -4.15
C SER A 90 8.75 7.17 -2.68
N MET A 91 9.66 7.64 -1.82
CA MET A 91 9.37 7.91 -0.41
C MET A 91 8.30 9.01 -0.22
N ARG A 92 8.30 10.06 -1.05
CA ARG A 92 7.27 11.10 -1.00
C ARG A 92 5.89 10.56 -1.38
N TYR A 93 5.82 9.77 -2.46
CA TYR A 93 4.58 9.14 -2.89
C TYR A 93 4.05 8.15 -1.83
N SER A 94 4.95 7.36 -1.24
CA SER A 94 4.62 6.38 -0.21
C SER A 94 4.00 7.02 1.03
N GLN A 95 4.52 8.17 1.48
CA GLN A 95 3.97 8.93 2.61
C GLN A 95 2.53 9.39 2.34
N GLY A 96 2.25 9.96 1.16
CA GLY A 96 0.91 10.40 0.80
C GLY A 96 -0.09 9.24 0.67
N SER A 97 0.36 8.10 0.12
CA SER A 97 -0.44 6.88 0.05
C SER A 97 -0.75 6.33 1.45
N TRP A 98 0.23 6.31 2.34
CA TRP A 98 0.05 5.87 3.72
C TRP A 98 -0.95 6.74 4.47
N ALA A 99 -0.84 8.07 4.37
CA ALA A 99 -1.80 8.97 5.02
C ALA A 99 -3.25 8.71 4.56
N ARG A 100 -3.48 8.56 3.25
CA ARG A 100 -4.82 8.26 2.71
C ARG A 100 -5.35 6.90 3.14
N ALA A 101 -4.49 5.88 3.23
CA ALA A 101 -4.87 4.57 3.72
C ALA A 101 -5.28 4.64 5.20
N THR A 102 -4.48 5.32 6.03
CA THR A 102 -4.78 5.55 7.45
C THR A 102 -6.09 6.31 7.65
N VAL A 103 -6.34 7.37 6.86
CA VAL A 103 -7.61 8.11 6.87
C VAL A 103 -8.79 7.21 6.49
N SER A 104 -8.64 6.38 5.45
CA SER A 104 -9.70 5.48 5.01
C SER A 104 -10.04 4.42 6.07
N ALA A 105 -9.01 3.89 6.75
CA ALA A 105 -9.19 2.98 7.87
C ALA A 105 -9.88 3.66 9.06
N ALA A 106 -9.47 4.89 9.40
CA ALA A 106 -10.10 5.69 10.44
C ALA A 106 -11.58 5.97 10.17
N LEU A 107 -11.91 6.36 8.94
CA LEU A 107 -13.29 6.57 8.50
C LEU A 107 -14.11 5.27 8.64
N THR A 108 -13.55 4.13 8.24
CA THR A 108 -14.21 2.83 8.41
C THR A 108 -14.44 2.48 9.89
N ASP A 109 -13.45 2.70 10.76
CA ASP A 109 -13.59 2.51 12.22
C ASP A 109 -14.71 3.39 12.81
N PHE A 110 -14.85 4.63 12.37
CA PHE A 110 -15.98 5.48 12.76
C PHE A 110 -17.32 4.90 12.31
N ALA A 111 -17.40 4.41 11.08
CA ALA A 111 -18.60 3.79 10.53
C ALA A 111 -19.06 2.60 11.40
N ASP A 112 -18.11 1.76 11.80
CA ASP A 112 -18.39 0.57 12.59
C ASP A 112 -18.83 0.92 14.01
N ARG A 113 -18.23 1.96 14.63
CA ARG A 113 -18.69 2.49 15.92
C ARG A 113 -20.13 2.96 15.87
N VAL A 114 -20.49 3.75 14.87
CA VAL A 114 -21.86 4.26 14.68
C VAL A 114 -22.87 3.11 14.51
N ARG A 115 -22.55 2.10 13.68
CA ARG A 115 -23.43 0.93 13.47
C ARG A 115 -23.52 0.03 14.71
N SER A 116 -22.47 -0.05 15.50
CA SER A 116 -22.46 -0.85 16.74
C SER A 116 -23.34 -0.29 17.86
N ASN A 117 -23.73 0.99 17.78
CA ASN A 117 -24.47 1.69 18.81
C ASN A 117 -25.85 2.17 18.33
N PRO A 118 -26.81 1.26 18.10
CA PRO A 118 -28.15 1.62 17.68
C PRO A 118 -28.96 2.33 18.77
N ALA A 119 -28.45 2.50 19.99
CA ALA A 119 -29.10 3.24 21.06
C ALA A 119 -28.69 4.73 21.12
N ALA A 120 -27.73 5.14 20.29
CA ALA A 120 -27.28 6.53 20.22
C ALA A 120 -28.41 7.49 19.81
N SER A 121 -28.48 8.65 20.47
CA SER A 121 -29.39 9.74 20.06
C SER A 121 -29.01 10.31 18.68
N ALA A 122 -29.92 11.06 18.07
CA ALA A 122 -29.75 11.54 16.70
C ALA A 122 -28.47 12.37 16.46
N THR A 123 -27.96 13.03 17.50
CA THR A 123 -26.80 13.94 17.45
C THR A 123 -25.62 13.46 18.29
N ALA A 124 -25.63 12.22 18.77
CA ALA A 124 -24.66 11.74 19.76
C ALA A 124 -23.19 11.68 19.27
N TYR A 125 -22.97 11.58 17.95
CA TYR A 125 -21.63 11.54 17.33
C TYR A 125 -21.18 12.88 16.74
N LEU A 126 -21.86 14.00 17.03
CA LEU A 126 -21.48 15.29 16.46
C LEU A 126 -20.14 15.79 17.00
N GLN A 127 -19.28 16.24 16.08
CA GLN A 127 -18.07 16.99 16.38
C GLN A 127 -17.91 18.12 15.37
N SER A 128 -18.53 19.25 15.67
CA SER A 128 -18.59 20.41 14.77
C SER A 128 -18.34 21.75 15.46
N SER A 129 -17.74 21.73 16.66
CA SER A 129 -17.38 22.94 17.41
C SER A 129 -15.92 23.35 17.18
N ASP A 130 -15.02 22.36 17.14
CA ASP A 130 -13.58 22.59 17.05
C ASP A 130 -13.10 22.42 15.61
N ASN A 131 -12.59 23.49 15.01
CA ASN A 131 -11.96 23.43 13.70
C ASN A 131 -10.55 22.80 13.76
N TYR A 132 -9.96 22.54 12.59
CA TYR A 132 -8.63 21.94 12.45
C TYR A 132 -7.60 22.62 13.34
N SER A 133 -7.49 23.96 13.29
CA SER A 133 -6.49 24.73 14.03
C SER A 133 -6.66 24.61 15.54
N THR A 134 -7.90 24.63 16.04
CA THR A 134 -8.18 24.41 17.48
C THR A 134 -7.81 23.00 17.92
N GLN A 135 -8.07 21.99 17.10
CA GLN A 135 -7.71 20.60 17.41
C GLN A 135 -6.19 20.34 17.34
N GLN A 136 -5.43 21.15 16.58
CA GLN A 136 -3.96 21.07 16.59
C GLN A 136 -3.37 21.50 17.95
N GLY A 137 -3.93 22.55 18.56
CA GLY A 137 -3.54 23.00 19.90
C GLY A 137 -4.11 22.15 21.04
N GLY A 138 -5.09 21.29 20.76
CA GLY A 138 -5.78 20.48 21.76
C GLY A 138 -4.94 19.34 22.34
N SER A 139 -5.18 19.03 23.61
CA SER A 139 -4.51 17.95 24.34
C SER A 139 -4.85 16.55 23.77
N TYR A 140 -3.96 15.58 24.01
CA TYR A 140 -4.20 14.15 23.77
C TYR A 140 -5.06 13.50 24.86
N ALA A 141 -5.59 14.29 25.79
CA ALA A 141 -6.52 13.82 26.80
C ALA A 141 -7.87 13.47 26.17
N LEU A 142 -8.45 12.38 26.64
CA LEU A 142 -9.84 12.01 26.36
C LEU A 142 -10.76 12.96 27.13
N SER A 143 -11.78 13.50 26.48
CA SER A 143 -12.77 14.36 27.12
C SER A 143 -14.17 13.75 27.01
N TYR A 144 -14.49 12.81 27.91
CA TYR A 144 -15.82 12.21 28.03
C TYR A 144 -16.37 12.34 29.44
N SER A 145 -17.71 12.34 29.56
CA SER A 145 -18.41 12.35 30.85
C SER A 145 -18.35 11.00 31.57
N THR A 146 -18.27 9.89 30.83
CA THR A 146 -18.34 8.54 31.39
C THR A 146 -17.40 7.59 30.65
N ASP A 147 -16.59 6.83 31.39
CA ASP A 147 -15.70 5.81 30.82
C ASP A 147 -16.46 4.52 30.55
N CYS A 148 -16.94 4.36 29.31
CA CYS A 148 -17.69 3.20 28.88
C CYS A 148 -16.85 1.94 28.64
N SER A 149 -15.55 1.95 28.95
CA SER A 149 -14.73 0.74 28.94
C SER A 149 -14.72 -0.04 30.25
N SER A 150 -15.18 0.57 31.35
CA SER A 150 -15.21 -0.09 32.65
C SER A 150 -16.42 -1.02 32.78
N ALA A 151 -16.22 -2.21 33.36
CA ALA A 151 -17.28 -3.20 33.56
C ALA A 151 -18.41 -2.73 34.49
N SER A 152 -18.16 -1.68 35.28
CA SER A 152 -19.11 -1.06 36.19
C SER A 152 -19.77 0.21 35.65
N ALA A 153 -19.43 0.65 34.43
CA ALA A 153 -20.03 1.86 33.86
C ALA A 153 -21.47 1.61 33.39
N ASN A 154 -22.36 2.52 33.78
CA ASN A 154 -23.70 2.62 33.23
C ASN A 154 -23.70 3.67 32.13
N CYS A 155 -23.48 3.27 30.87
CA CYS A 155 -23.50 4.17 29.74
C CYS A 155 -24.84 4.11 29.00
N SER A 156 -25.47 5.26 28.81
CA SER A 156 -26.51 5.38 27.79
C SER A 156 -25.90 5.24 26.39
N GLY A 157 -26.73 5.03 25.37
CA GLY A 157 -26.27 5.03 23.98
C GLY A 157 -25.58 6.35 23.59
N SER A 158 -25.96 7.48 24.20
CA SER A 158 -25.31 8.78 23.96
C SER A 158 -23.96 8.90 24.68
N ASP A 159 -23.83 8.37 25.90
CA ASP A 159 -22.55 8.36 26.63
C ASP A 159 -21.52 7.48 25.92
N LEU A 160 -21.96 6.31 25.44
CA LEU A 160 -21.12 5.43 24.64
C LEU A 160 -20.67 6.09 23.34
N ALA A 161 -21.54 6.85 22.67
CA ALA A 161 -21.18 7.58 21.45
C ALA A 161 -20.12 8.67 21.72
N ALA A 162 -20.29 9.46 22.79
CA ALA A 162 -19.29 10.48 23.18
C ALA A 162 -17.94 9.85 23.52
N TYR A 163 -17.94 8.74 24.28
CA TYR A 163 -16.74 7.97 24.57
C TYR A 163 -16.07 7.44 23.29
N GLN A 164 -16.84 6.81 22.41
CA GLN A 164 -16.34 6.26 21.14
C GLN A 164 -15.79 7.33 20.21
N LEU A 165 -16.43 8.51 20.16
CA LEU A 165 -15.99 9.65 19.35
C LEU A 165 -14.63 10.17 19.80
N GLU A 166 -14.42 10.29 21.12
CA GLU A 166 -13.13 10.70 21.68
C GLU A 166 -12.04 9.64 21.49
N GLN A 167 -12.37 8.36 21.66
CA GLN A 167 -11.45 7.26 21.36
C GLN A 167 -11.04 7.27 19.88
N TRP A 168 -12.01 7.50 18.98
CA TRP A 168 -11.75 7.63 17.56
C TRP A 168 -10.86 8.84 17.27
N ARG A 169 -11.19 10.03 17.80
CA ARG A 169 -10.38 11.24 17.67
C ARG A 169 -8.92 10.99 18.05
N LEU A 170 -8.68 10.35 19.19
CA LEU A 170 -7.32 10.04 19.64
C LEU A 170 -6.64 8.99 18.79
N SER A 171 -7.36 7.96 18.33
CA SER A 171 -6.82 6.96 17.40
C SER A 171 -6.33 7.60 16.11
N VAL A 172 -7.13 8.52 15.55
CA VAL A 172 -6.78 9.31 14.36
C VAL A 172 -5.57 10.21 14.65
N LYS A 173 -5.58 10.94 15.76
CA LYS A 173 -4.47 11.85 16.14
C LYS A 173 -3.15 11.11 16.42
N ARG A 174 -3.21 9.90 16.97
CA ARG A 174 -2.00 9.05 17.17
C ARG A 174 -1.43 8.53 15.87
N SER A 175 -2.31 8.19 14.92
CA SER A 175 -1.89 7.69 13.61
C SER A 175 -1.44 8.82 12.69
N LEU A 176 -2.02 10.01 12.81
CA LEU A 176 -1.70 11.21 12.04
C LEU A 176 -1.61 12.40 13.02
N PRO A 177 -0.41 12.76 13.53
CA PRO A 177 -0.27 13.79 14.57
C PRO A 177 -0.86 15.15 14.20
N SER A 178 -0.81 15.51 12.92
CA SER A 178 -1.40 16.73 12.37
C SER A 178 -2.74 16.47 11.68
N SER A 179 -3.64 15.80 12.40
CA SER A 179 -5.00 15.52 11.94
C SER A 179 -6.06 16.13 12.83
N ALA A 180 -7.28 16.22 12.30
CA ALA A 180 -8.47 16.60 13.01
C ALA A 180 -9.65 15.78 12.48
N ILE A 181 -10.71 15.67 13.28
CA ILE A 181 -11.97 15.07 12.86
C ILE A 181 -13.05 16.14 12.82
N TRP A 182 -14.03 15.98 11.95
CA TRP A 182 -15.23 16.78 11.92
C TRP A 182 -16.41 15.88 11.59
N VAL A 183 -17.44 15.89 12.44
CA VAL A 183 -18.64 15.08 12.22
C VAL A 183 -19.85 15.99 12.29
N SER A 184 -20.63 15.97 11.21
CA SER A 184 -21.87 16.72 11.09
C SER A 184 -23.02 15.79 10.64
N GLY A 185 -24.20 16.36 10.42
CA GLY A 185 -25.39 15.58 10.04
C GLY A 185 -26.11 14.99 11.26
N SER A 186 -26.82 13.89 11.05
CA SER A 186 -27.64 13.29 12.11
C SER A 186 -27.95 11.83 11.79
N ARG A 187 -28.44 11.08 12.77
CA ARG A 187 -28.87 9.69 12.56
C ARG A 187 -29.94 9.51 11.48
N SER A 188 -30.87 10.45 11.31
CA SER A 188 -31.95 10.33 10.33
C SER A 188 -31.51 10.64 8.90
N THR A 189 -30.49 11.49 8.72
CA THR A 189 -29.96 11.89 7.41
C THR A 189 -28.66 11.18 7.04
N GLY A 190 -28.03 10.51 8.00
CA GLY A 190 -26.63 10.06 7.95
C GLY A 190 -25.68 11.05 8.61
N TYR A 191 -24.67 10.53 9.28
CA TYR A 191 -23.54 11.29 9.79
C TYR A 191 -22.55 11.53 8.66
N GLU A 192 -22.08 12.76 8.51
CA GLU A 192 -21.01 13.11 7.60
C GLU A 192 -19.72 13.26 8.40
N ALA A 193 -18.87 12.22 8.36
CA ALA A 193 -17.58 12.22 9.00
C ALA A 193 -16.49 12.65 8.02
N THR A 194 -15.69 13.61 8.46
CA THR A 194 -14.56 14.16 7.74
C THR A 194 -13.30 13.98 8.58
N VAL A 195 -12.26 13.43 7.97
CA VAL A 195 -10.92 13.46 8.56
C VAL A 195 -10.08 14.47 7.78
N LEU A 196 -9.46 15.36 8.53
CA LEU A 196 -8.56 16.38 8.02
C LEU A 196 -7.13 16.00 8.39
N TRP A 197 -6.17 16.21 7.49
CA TRP A 197 -4.75 15.98 7.79
C TRP A 197 -3.86 16.95 7.03
N PHE A 198 -2.70 17.27 7.60
CA PHE A 198 -1.68 18.05 6.91
C PHE A 198 -0.89 17.20 5.90
N ASP A 199 -0.77 17.70 4.67
CA ASP A 199 0.04 17.12 3.61
C ASP A 199 1.00 18.18 3.04
N LYS A 200 2.28 18.07 3.42
CA LYS A 200 3.35 18.97 2.94
C LYS A 200 3.60 18.88 1.43
N GLY A 201 3.13 17.82 0.78
CA GLY A 201 3.24 17.65 -0.67
C GLY A 201 2.13 18.36 -1.44
N PHE A 202 1.16 18.96 -0.75
CA PHE A 202 0.08 19.71 -1.36
C PHE A 202 0.49 21.17 -1.55
N VAL A 203 1.19 21.40 -2.66
CA VAL A 203 1.73 22.70 -3.05
C VAL A 203 1.13 23.16 -4.38
N GLN A 204 1.16 24.46 -4.64
CA GLN A 204 0.76 25.06 -5.89
C GLN A 204 1.77 24.73 -7.00
N SER A 205 1.55 25.27 -8.21
CA SER A 205 2.42 25.07 -9.38
C SER A 205 3.86 25.54 -9.19
N ASP A 206 4.12 26.38 -8.19
CA ASP A 206 5.46 26.84 -7.82
C ASP A 206 6.29 25.79 -7.05
N GLY A 207 5.66 24.70 -6.59
CA GLY A 207 6.32 23.63 -5.85
C GLY A 207 6.73 23.98 -4.42
N VAL A 208 6.34 25.16 -3.91
CA VAL A 208 6.79 25.68 -2.60
C VAL A 208 5.63 26.18 -1.75
N THR A 209 4.68 26.93 -2.33
CA THR A 209 3.55 27.45 -1.56
C THR A 209 2.53 26.36 -1.33
N LEU A 210 2.11 26.18 -0.08
CA LEU A 210 1.08 25.21 0.26
C LEU A 210 -0.26 25.62 -0.36
N ASP A 211 -0.93 24.67 -0.99
CA ASP A 211 -2.25 24.90 -1.57
C ASP A 211 -3.33 24.76 -0.50
N THR A 212 -4.41 25.52 -0.65
CA THR A 212 -5.52 25.52 0.31
C THR A 212 -6.66 24.66 -0.25
N ALA A 213 -7.12 23.68 0.54
CA ALA A 213 -8.20 22.83 0.09
C ALA A 213 -9.50 23.60 -0.14
N THR A 214 -10.21 23.24 -1.21
CA THR A 214 -11.53 23.78 -1.54
C THR A 214 -12.53 23.48 -0.44
N THR A 215 -13.30 24.48 -0.03
CA THR A 215 -14.38 24.29 0.92
C THR A 215 -15.59 23.63 0.25
N CYS A 216 -16.30 22.78 1.00
CA CYS A 216 -17.50 22.12 0.49
C CYS A 216 -18.58 23.16 0.19
N ALA A 217 -19.09 23.13 -1.04
CA ALA A 217 -20.18 23.97 -1.50
C ALA A 217 -21.22 23.11 -2.24
N THR A 218 -22.48 23.52 -2.18
CA THR A 218 -23.59 22.84 -2.89
C THR A 218 -23.44 22.87 -4.41
N THR A 219 -22.60 23.76 -4.94
CA THR A 219 -22.28 23.88 -6.37
C THR A 219 -21.35 22.78 -6.87
N ILE A 220 -20.67 22.04 -5.99
CA ILE A 220 -19.79 20.94 -6.41
C ILE A 220 -20.68 19.75 -6.79
N THR A 221 -20.87 19.50 -8.08
CA THR A 221 -21.70 18.39 -8.57
C THR A 221 -20.92 17.09 -8.80
N ASN A 222 -19.59 17.17 -8.79
CA ASN A 222 -18.72 16.01 -8.98
C ASN A 222 -18.57 15.23 -7.67
N ALA A 223 -18.94 13.95 -7.69
CA ALA A 223 -18.89 13.06 -6.54
C ALA A 223 -17.47 12.88 -5.94
N ILE A 224 -16.41 12.97 -6.77
CA ILE A 224 -15.02 12.88 -6.29
C ILE A 224 -14.67 14.14 -5.51
N ALA A 225 -15.01 15.31 -6.05
CA ALA A 225 -14.72 16.59 -5.41
C ALA A 225 -15.51 16.78 -4.11
N GLN A 226 -16.74 16.27 -4.03
CA GLN A 226 -17.54 16.22 -2.80
C GLN A 226 -16.90 15.36 -1.70
N ARG A 227 -16.19 14.29 -2.07
CA ARG A 227 -15.48 13.43 -1.10
C ARG A 227 -14.17 14.03 -0.60
N SER A 228 -13.60 15.01 -1.30
CA SER A 228 -12.29 15.60 -0.98
C SER A 228 -12.33 17.06 -0.53
N CYS A 229 -13.50 17.70 -0.55
CA CYS A 229 -13.66 19.07 -0.08
C CYS A 229 -13.62 19.14 1.46
N CYS A 230 -13.27 20.30 2.00
CA CYS A 230 -13.28 20.52 3.45
C CYS A 230 -14.55 21.24 3.89
N PRO A 231 -15.29 20.77 4.90
CA PRO A 231 -16.40 21.53 5.48
C PRO A 231 -15.90 22.89 5.97
N SER A 232 -16.60 23.98 5.65
CA SER A 232 -16.14 25.35 5.97
C SER A 232 -15.90 25.56 7.47
N GLY A 233 -16.77 25.02 8.32
CA GLY A 233 -16.60 25.03 9.78
C GLY A 233 -15.34 24.28 10.24
N ALA A 234 -15.02 23.15 9.59
CA ALA A 234 -13.85 22.34 9.92
C ALA A 234 -12.52 23.05 9.65
N VAL A 235 -12.50 24.02 8.73
CA VAL A 235 -11.30 24.77 8.34
C VAL A 235 -11.35 26.27 8.70
N GLY A 236 -12.30 26.68 9.54
CA GLY A 236 -12.40 28.08 9.99
C GLY A 236 -12.79 29.07 8.88
N GLY A 237 -13.50 28.61 7.84
CA GLY A 237 -14.04 29.44 6.77
C GLY A 237 -13.16 29.54 5.52
N THR A 238 -11.94 30.08 5.65
CA THR A 238 -11.07 30.39 4.50
C THR A 238 -10.17 29.24 4.05
N GLY A 239 -10.27 28.06 4.68
CA GLY A 239 -9.36 26.94 4.43
C GLY A 239 -8.04 27.09 5.18
N VAL A 240 -7.33 25.98 5.34
CA VAL A 240 -6.00 25.94 5.97
C VAL A 240 -4.99 25.45 4.93
N PRO A 241 -3.91 26.21 4.64
CA PRO A 241 -2.90 25.79 3.66
C PRO A 241 -2.27 24.45 4.04
N GLY A 242 -2.16 23.55 3.06
CA GLY A 242 -1.57 22.23 3.22
C GLY A 242 -2.48 21.21 3.93
N VAL A 243 -3.70 21.57 4.31
CA VAL A 243 -4.67 20.64 4.89
C VAL A 243 -5.49 19.98 3.79
N ARG A 244 -5.69 18.68 3.91
CA ARG A 244 -6.50 17.83 3.04
C ARG A 244 -7.68 17.29 3.83
N CYS A 245 -8.80 17.04 3.15
CA CYS A 245 -9.99 16.46 3.76
C CYS A 245 -10.42 15.21 2.99
N THR A 246 -11.05 14.29 3.71
CA THR A 246 -11.80 13.19 3.11
C THR A 246 -13.07 12.97 3.89
N ASN A 247 -14.17 12.95 3.15
CA ASN A 247 -15.53 12.91 3.68
C ASN A 247 -16.13 11.54 3.40
N MET A 248 -16.86 11.02 4.37
CA MET A 248 -17.70 9.84 4.24
C MET A 248 -19.07 10.13 4.83
N THR A 249 -20.10 9.55 4.23
CA THR A 249 -21.43 9.51 4.83
C THR A 249 -21.65 8.14 5.46
N VAL A 250 -22.08 8.12 6.71
CA VAL A 250 -22.40 6.93 7.48
C VAL A 250 -23.87 6.97 7.85
N VAL A 251 -24.64 6.03 7.31
CA VAL A 251 -26.01 5.78 7.76
C VAL A 251 -25.96 4.57 8.72
N PRO A 252 -26.42 4.73 9.97
CA PRO A 252 -26.50 3.64 10.94
C PRO A 252 -27.52 2.56 10.55
#